data_AF-A0A536P9V6-F1
#
_entry.id   AF-A0A536P9V6-F1
#
_cell.length_a   1.000
_cell.length_b   1.000
_cell.length_c   1.000
_cell.angle_alpha   90.00
_cell.angle_beta   90.00
_cell.angle_gamma   90.00
#
_symmetry.space_group_name_H-M   'P 1'
#
loop_
_entity.id
_entity.type
_entity.pdbx_description
1 polymer ?
#
loop_
_entity_poly.entity_id
_entity_poly.type
_entity_poly.pdbx_seq_one_letter_code
_entity_poly.pdbx_strand_id
1 'polypeptide(L)' 'MLRRLDIPYIALEPGASFRGLHDSIVNYLGNERPAMILANHEEVAVAIAHGYAKVTGRAMAAAVHSSVGLMHATMT' A
#
# COMPACT_ATOMS: atom_id res chain seq x y z
N MET A 1 -11.21 1.82 -7.03
CA MET A 1 -10.47 2.99 -7.54
C MET A 1 -9.06 2.64 -7.97
N LEU A 2 -8.23 1.99 -7.15
CA LEU A 2 -6.85 1.60 -7.53
C LEU A 2 -6.74 0.85 -8.87
N ARG A 3 -7.67 -0.07 -9.15
CA ARG A 3 -7.79 -0.73 -10.47
C ARG A 3 -7.96 0.21 -11.65
N ARG A 4 -8.74 1.28 -11.48
CA ARG A 4 -9.00 2.28 -12.53
C ARG A 4 -7.80 3.20 -12.77
N LEU A 5 -6.84 3.21 -11.84
CA LEU A 5 -5.59 3.95 -11.92
C LEU A 5 -4.43 3.05 -12.38
N ASP A 6 -4.73 1.82 -12.81
CA ASP A 6 -3.74 0.82 -13.23
C ASP A 6 -2.63 0.56 -12.20
N ILE A 7 -2.93 0.73 -10.91
CA ILE A 7 -1.99 0.46 -9.81
C ILE A 7 -1.87 -1.06 -9.61
N PRO A 8 -0.69 -1.66 -9.86
CA PRO A 8 -0.53 -3.12 -9.81
C PRO A 8 -0.27 -3.65 -8.40
N TYR A 9 0.26 -2.82 -7.50
CA TYR A 9 0.64 -3.20 -6.15
C TYR A 9 0.26 -2.12 -5.14
N ILE A 10 0.00 -2.56 -3.91
CA ILE A 10 -0.14 -1.69 -2.74
C ILE A 10 0.72 -2.23 -1.60
N ALA A 11 1.62 -1.42 -1.06
CA ALA A 11 2.36 -1.75 0.16
C ALA A 11 1.63 -1.21 1.40
N LEU A 12 1.56 -2.01 2.46
CA LEU A 12 0.87 -1.60 3.68
C LEU A 12 1.31 -2.40 4.91
N GLU A 13 1.20 -1.77 6.07
CA GLU A 13 1.07 -2.48 7.35
C GLU A 13 -0.43 -2.80 7.56
N PRO A 14 -0.81 -4.03 7.94
CA PRO A 14 -2.20 -4.39 8.17
C PRO A 14 -2.93 -3.60 9.28
N GLY A 15 -3.65 -2.55 8.90
CA GLY A 15 -4.47 -1.76 9.81
C GLY A 15 -5.96 -2.09 9.92
N ALA A 16 -6.49 -2.04 11.15
CA ALA A 16 -7.94 -2.09 11.40
C ALA A 16 -8.68 -0.88 10.80
N SER A 17 -8.05 0.31 10.81
CA SER A 17 -8.63 1.57 10.35
C SER A 17 -9.00 1.58 8.87
N PHE A 18 -8.35 0.73 8.06
CA PHE A 18 -8.65 0.56 6.64
C PHE A 18 -8.88 -0.92 6.28
N ARG A 19 -9.34 -1.72 7.25
CA ARG A 19 -9.69 -3.14 7.05
C ARG A 19 -10.61 -3.38 5.86
N GLY A 20 -11.61 -2.50 5.66
CA GLY A 20 -12.54 -2.61 4.53
C GLY A 20 -11.82 -2.56 3.17
N LEU A 21 -10.70 -1.85 3.07
CA LEU A 21 -9.87 -1.85 1.86
C LEU A 21 -9.21 -3.22 1.67
N HIS A 22 -8.62 -3.83 2.71
CA HIS A 22 -7.98 -5.14 2.63
C HIS A 22 -8.99 -6.20 2.22
N ASP A 23 -10.12 -6.23 2.94
CA ASP A 23 -11.20 -7.19 2.71
C ASP A 23 -11.70 -7.05 1.27
N SER A 24 -11.76 -5.82 0.73
CA SER A 24 -12.16 -5.63 -0.65
C SER A 24 -11.16 -6.18 -1.67
N ILE A 25 -9.86 -6.01 -1.42
CA ILE A 25 -8.79 -6.49 -2.30
C ILE A 25 -8.75 -8.03 -2.29
N VAL A 26 -8.84 -8.64 -1.11
CA VAL A 26 -8.81 -10.10 -0.98
C VAL A 26 -10.10 -10.71 -1.52
N ASN A 27 -11.27 -10.29 -1.03
CA ASN A 27 -12.52 -11.00 -1.28
C ASN A 27 -13.13 -10.73 -2.66
N TYR A 28 -12.93 -9.54 -3.24
CA TYR A 28 -13.48 -9.23 -4.58
C TYR A 28 -12.44 -9.32 -5.69
N LEU A 29 -11.15 -9.19 -5.40
CA LEU A 29 -10.09 -9.20 -6.42
C LEU A 29 -9.18 -10.42 -6.35
N GLY A 30 -9.34 -11.29 -5.34
CA GLY A 30 -8.45 -12.43 -5.16
C GLY A 30 -7.01 -12.04 -4.83
N ASN A 31 -6.79 -10.83 -4.28
CA ASN A 31 -5.46 -10.25 -4.07
C ASN A 31 -4.66 -10.05 -5.38
N GLU A 32 -5.35 -9.78 -6.48
CA GLU A 32 -4.74 -9.47 -7.76
C GLU A 32 -5.15 -8.07 -8.25
N ARG A 33 -4.15 -7.28 -8.69
CA ARG A 33 -4.33 -5.96 -9.34
C ARG A 33 -5.33 -5.06 -8.59
N PRO A 34 -4.95 -4.41 -7.46
CA PRO A 34 -3.61 -4.45 -6.87
C PRO A 34 -3.40 -5.69 -6.00
N ALA A 35 -2.19 -6.25 -6.06
CA ALA A 35 -1.74 -7.24 -5.07
C ALA A 35 -1.14 -6.54 -3.85
N MET A 36 -1.45 -7.04 -2.65
CA MET A 36 -0.94 -6.50 -1.39
C MET A 36 0.49 -6.98 -1.12
N ILE A 37 1.34 -6.05 -0.71
CA ILE A 37 2.69 -6.30 -0.19
C ILE A 37 2.67 -5.89 1.28
N LEU A 38 2.81 -6.88 2.16
CA LEU A 38 2.77 -6.64 3.60
C LEU A 38 4.13 -6.13 4.08
N ALA A 39 4.10 -5.05 4.85
CA ALA A 39 5.24 -4.49 5.56
C ALA A 39 4.93 -4.49 7.07
N ASN A 40 5.97 -4.46 7.89
CA ASN A 40 5.81 -4.42 9.35
C ASN A 40 5.65 -2.99 9.88
N HIS A 41 6.01 -1.99 9.07
CA HIS A 41 6.20 -0.60 9.47
C HIS A 41 5.86 0.32 8.29
N GLU A 42 5.31 1.50 8.57
CA GLU A 42 4.83 2.45 7.56
C GLU A 42 5.95 3.05 6.70
N GLU A 43 7.09 3.37 7.28
CA GLU A 43 8.29 3.84 6.56
C GLU A 43 8.73 2.80 5.52
N VAL A 44 8.64 1.51 5.85
CA VAL A 44 9.00 0.43 4.93
C VAL A 44 7.99 0.35 3.78
N ALA A 45 6.70 0.47 4.07
CA ALA A 45 5.66 0.48 3.03
C ALA A 45 5.86 1.65 2.04
N VAL A 46 6.17 2.84 2.53
CA VAL A 46 6.48 4.02 1.71
C VAL A 46 7.78 3.82 0.93
N ALA A 47 8.84 3.29 1.55
CA ALA A 47 10.11 3.04 0.88
C ALA A 47 9.97 2.05 -0.28
N ILE A 48 9.17 0.99 -0.13
CA ILE A 48 8.87 0.04 -1.20
C ILE A 48 8.18 0.75 -2.37
N ALA A 49 7.10 1.50 -2.10
CA ALA A 49 6.36 2.21 -3.14
C ALA A 49 7.22 3.25 -3.87
N HIS A 50 8.05 3.98 -3.13
CA HIS A 50 8.99 4.95 -3.69
C HIS A 50 10.08 4.27 -4.54
N GLY A 51 10.66 3.17 -4.06
CA GLY A 51 11.63 2.38 -4.80
C GLY A 51 11.05 1.80 -6.09
N TYR A 52 9.83 1.26 -6.04
CA TYR A 52 9.11 0.79 -7.21
C TYR A 52 8.93 1.90 -8.25
N ALA A 53 8.48 3.08 -7.83
CA ALA A 53 8.31 4.21 -8.73
C ALA A 53 9.62 4.66 -9.36
N LYS A 54 10.72 4.70 -8.59
CA LYS A 54 12.07 5.05 -9.09
C LYS A 54 12.57 4.07 -10.15
N VAL A 55 12.39 2.77 -9.95
CA VAL A 55 12.91 1.72 -10.83
C VAL A 55 12.06 1.54 -12.09
N THR A 56 10.73 1.64 -11.96
CA THR A 56 9.80 1.30 -13.05
C THR A 56 9.25 2.51 -13.79
N GLY A 57 9.32 3.70 -13.20
CA GLY A 57 8.62 4.89 -13.68
C GLY A 57 7.09 4.83 -13.55
N ARG A 58 6.55 3.83 -12.84
CA ARG A 58 5.10 3.62 -12.66
C ARG A 58 4.68 3.87 -11.22
N ALA A 59 3.47 4.38 -11.03
CA ALA A 59 2.92 4.61 -9.70
C ALA A 59 2.65 3.28 -8.97
N MET A 60 2.90 3.29 -7.65
CA MET A 60 2.51 2.23 -6.72
C MET A 60 1.83 2.88 -5.51
N ALA A 61 0.83 2.20 -4.95
CA ALA A 61 0.15 2.70 -3.76
C ALA A 61 0.90 2.29 -2.48
N ALA A 62 0.85 3.15 -1.47
CA ALA A 62 1.15 2.80 -0.09
C ALA A 62 -0.06 3.20 0.77
N ALA A 63 -0.46 2.33 1.71
CA ALA A 63 -1.45 2.66 2.73
C ALA A 63 -0.77 2.66 4.10
N VAL A 64 -1.07 3.69 4.89
CA VAL A 64 -0.48 3.93 6.20
C VAL A 64 -1.57 4.31 7.19
N HIS A 65 -1.33 4.05 8.47
CA HIS A 65 -2.25 4.51 9.51
C HIS A 65 -2.25 6.03 9.65
N SER A 66 -3.33 6.56 10.20
CA SER A 66 -3.41 7.95 10.64
C SER A 66 -2.49 8.22 11.84
N SER A 67 -2.21 9.50 12.10
CA SER A 67 -1.48 9.97 13.28
C SER A 67 -0.06 9.38 13.38
N VAL A 68 0.18 8.41 14.26
CA VAL A 68 1.53 7.86 14.50
C VAL A 68 2.05 7.13 13.26
N GLY A 69 1.23 6.35 12.56
CA GLY A 69 1.66 5.70 11.33
C GLY A 69 2.00 6.69 10.22
N LEU A 70 1.34 7.85 10.17
CA LEU A 70 1.69 8.92 9.24
C LEU A 70 3.02 9.58 9.60
N MET A 71 3.33 9.72 10.90
CA MET A 71 4.64 10.18 11.34
C MET A 71 5.74 9.18 10.95
N HIS A 72 5.51 7.89 11.21
CA HIS A 72 6.41 6.81 10.81
C HIS A 72 6.61 6.76 9.29
N ALA A 73 5.56 6.96 8.49
CA ALA A 73 5.63 7.02 7.03
C ALA A 73 6.63 8.03 6.46
N THR A 74 7.04 9.04 7.26
CA THR A 74 7.99 10.08 6.85
C THR A 74 9.43 9.81 7.30
N MET A 75 9.68 8.73 8.06
CA MET A 75 11.00 8.35 8.56
C MET A 75 11.82 7.53 7.54
N THR A 76 11.70 7.87 6.26
CA THR A 76 12.38 7.21 5.12
C THR A 76 13.60 7.97 4.63
#